data_AF-A0A6A4XQN6-F1
#
_entry.id   AF-A0A6A4XQN6-F1
#
_cell.length_a   1.000
_cell.length_b   1.000
_cell.length_c   1.000
_cell.angle_alpha   90.00
_cell.angle_beta   90.00
_cell.angle_gamma   90.00
#
_symmetry.space_group_name_H-M   'P 1'
#
loop_
_entity.id
_entity.type
_entity.pdbx_description
1 polymer ?
#
loop_
_entity_poly.entity_id
_entity_poly.type
_entity_poly.pdbx_seq_one_letter_code
_entity_poly.pdbx_strand_id
1 'polypeptide(L)'
;MLTGLQYPVYRRYLQLEGYQINSYTSLVNIAWSLKIFFGMLSDCIPIFGYRRKSWILIGWLVALAACLYMACRPFDRPYCDPRGNATIAALCRRHNKLAGVPKEYLNESSRNNAHVFILASMVATMGYVMADCASDAMAVQYAQREPMATRGRLQTAIYT
;
A
#
# COMPACT_ATOMS: atom_id res chain seq x y z
N MET A 1 -6.60 -1.52 -1.04
CA MET A 1 -5.33 -0.81 -0.71
C MET A 1 -4.23 -1.83 -0.48
N LEU A 2 -2.94 -1.47 -0.59
CA LEU A 2 -1.80 -2.39 -0.64
C LEU A 2 -1.75 -3.48 0.45
N THR A 3 -2.43 -3.30 1.58
CA THR A 3 -2.64 -4.35 2.60
C THR A 3 -3.16 -5.67 2.05
N GLY A 4 -3.87 -5.67 0.91
CA GLY A 4 -4.27 -6.90 0.22
C GLY A 4 -3.11 -7.77 -0.27
N LEU A 5 -1.92 -7.19 -0.48
CA LEU A 5 -0.70 -7.91 -0.87
C LEU A 5 -0.08 -8.71 0.27
N GLN A 6 -0.49 -8.45 1.52
CA GLN A 6 -0.01 -9.10 2.73
C GLN A 6 -0.05 -10.63 2.66
N TYR A 7 -1.15 -11.19 2.15
CA TYR A 7 -1.30 -12.65 2.06
C TYR A 7 -0.52 -13.28 0.88
N PRO A 8 -0.74 -12.88 -0.39
CA PRO A 8 -0.07 -13.55 -1.51
C PRO A 8 1.45 -13.28 -1.56
N VAL A 9 1.90 -12.05 -1.29
CA VAL A 9 3.31 -11.68 -1.44
C VAL A 9 4.08 -11.93 -0.15
N TYR A 10 3.65 -11.31 0.95
CA TYR A 10 4.44 -11.35 2.18
C TYR A 10 4.28 -12.66 2.96
N ARG A 11 3.06 -13.19 3.08
CA ARG A 11 2.81 -14.46 3.78
C ARG A 11 3.17 -15.68 2.94
N ARG A 12 2.80 -15.71 1.66
CA ARG A 12 2.91 -16.93 0.84
C ARG A 12 4.20 -17.00 0.02
N TYR A 13 4.62 -15.91 -0.61
CA TYR A 13 5.83 -15.91 -1.45
C TYR A 13 7.11 -15.74 -0.62
N LEU A 14 7.14 -14.77 0.29
CA LEU A 14 8.30 -14.47 1.14
C LEU A 14 8.31 -15.27 2.47
N GLN A 15 7.19 -15.92 2.81
CA GLN A 15 7.04 -16.68 4.06
C GLN A 15 7.46 -15.85 5.29
N LEU A 16 7.01 -14.59 5.35
CA LEU A 16 7.25 -13.72 6.50
C LEU A 16 6.49 -14.22 7.72
N GLU A 17 7.10 -14.02 8.89
CA GLU A 17 6.51 -14.39 10.16
C GLU A 17 5.33 -13.47 10.51
N GLY A 18 4.46 -13.95 11.42
CA GLY A 18 3.24 -13.22 11.79
C GLY A 18 3.54 -11.82 12.32
N TYR A 19 4.61 -11.66 13.10
CA TYR A 19 5.01 -10.34 13.62
C TYR A 19 5.44 -9.38 12.50
N GLN A 20 6.21 -9.85 11.51
CA GLN A 20 6.67 -9.02 10.39
C GLN A 20 5.50 -8.55 9.52
N ILE A 21 4.53 -9.44 9.34
CA ILE A 21 3.30 -9.16 8.61
C ILE A 21 2.45 -8.13 9.35
N ASN A 22 2.32 -8.24 10.66
CA ASN A 22 1.60 -7.25 11.47
C ASN A 22 2.31 -5.90 11.43
N SER A 23 3.64 -5.87 11.48
CA SER A 23 4.42 -4.65 11.30
C SER A 23 4.15 -3.99 9.94
N TYR A 24 4.07 -4.78 8.86
CA TYR A 24 3.69 -4.27 7.53
C TYR A 24 2.32 -3.59 7.53
N THR A 25 1.30 -4.23 8.10
CA THR A 25 -0.05 -3.65 8.19
C THR A 25 -0.04 -2.33 8.97
N SER A 26 0.64 -2.29 10.11
CA SER A 26 0.76 -1.09 10.93
C SER A 26 1.49 0.05 10.21
N LEU A 27 2.56 -0.25 9.46
CA LEU A 27 3.28 0.74 8.67
C LEU A 27 2.42 1.32 7.55
N VAL A 28 1.63 0.51 6.86
CA VAL A 28 0.69 1.01 5.84
C VAL A 28 -0.43 1.84 6.49
N ASN A 29 -0.89 1.44 7.67
CA ASN A 29 -1.94 2.17 8.39
C ASN A 29 -1.47 3.51 8.96
N ILE A 30 -0.16 3.72 9.18
CA ILE A 30 0.34 5.02 9.67
C ILE A 30 0.06 6.15 8.66
N ALA A 31 0.02 5.83 7.36
CA ALA A 31 -0.33 6.80 6.32
C ALA A 31 -1.76 7.32 6.52
N TRP A 32 -2.67 6.46 6.96
CA TRP A 32 -4.04 6.83 7.30
C TRP A 32 -4.13 7.70 8.55
N SER A 33 -3.25 7.49 9.54
CA SER A 33 -3.16 8.39 10.70
C SER A 33 -2.72 9.79 10.31
N LEU A 34 -1.91 9.92 9.26
CA LEU A 34 -1.44 11.22 8.76
C LEU A 34 -2.47 11.98 7.88
N LYS A 35 -3.61 11.35 7.56
CA LYS A 35 -4.73 11.94 6.80
C LYS A 35 -5.10 13.35 7.29
N ILE A 36 -5.17 13.54 8.61
CA ILE A 36 -5.54 14.83 9.22
C ILE A 36 -4.53 15.93 8.86
N PHE A 37 -3.23 15.62 8.91
CA PHE A 37 -2.18 16.58 8.58
C PHE A 37 -2.19 16.94 7.11
N PHE A 38 -2.39 15.96 6.21
CA PHE A 38 -2.53 16.25 4.77
C PHE A 38 -3.76 17.10 4.47
N GLY A 39 -4.88 16.86 5.16
CA GLY A 39 -6.06 17.72 5.09
C GLY A 39 -5.75 19.16 5.46
N MET A 40 -5.13 19.39 6.63
CA MET A 40 -4.74 20.72 7.10
C MET A 40 -3.77 21.42 6.14
N LEU A 41 -2.72 20.73 5.69
CA LEU A 41 -1.75 21.28 4.74
C LEU A 41 -2.42 21.68 3.41
N SER A 42 -3.35 20.85 2.92
CA SER A 42 -4.06 21.12 1.67
C SER A 42 -4.97 22.34 1.72
N ASP A 43 -5.46 22.69 2.91
CA ASP A 43 -6.34 23.84 3.14
C ASP A 43 -5.57 25.13 3.43
N CYS A 44 -4.43 25.04 4.12
CA CYS A 44 -3.63 26.20 4.50
C CYS A 44 -2.65 26.66 3.42
N ILE A 45 -2.13 25.75 2.58
CA ILE A 45 -1.04 26.06 1.64
C ILE A 45 -1.52 25.91 0.19
N PRO A 46 -1.85 27.02 -0.50
CA PRO A 46 -2.10 26.99 -1.95
C PRO A 46 -0.78 26.80 -2.72
N ILE A 47 -0.76 25.85 -3.66
CA ILE A 47 0.40 25.59 -4.51
C ILE A 47 0.06 26.01 -5.96
N PHE A 48 0.86 26.89 -6.55
CA PHE A 48 0.64 27.46 -7.90
C PHE A 48 -0.74 28.13 -8.07
N GLY A 49 -1.27 28.75 -7.00
CA GLY A 49 -2.58 29.41 -7.01
C GLY A 49 -3.78 28.46 -6.93
N TYR A 50 -3.58 27.15 -7.07
CA TYR A 50 -4.59 26.13 -6.84
C TYR A 50 -4.44 25.56 -5.43
N ARG A 51 -5.53 25.54 -4.66
CA ARG A 51 -5.53 24.87 -3.34
C ARG A 51 -5.50 23.37 -3.53
N ARG A 52 -6.61 22.74 -3.90
CA ARG A 52 -6.76 21.27 -3.77
C ARG A 52 -6.26 20.44 -4.96
N LYS A 53 -6.35 20.97 -6.18
CA LYS A 53 -5.94 20.25 -7.41
C LYS A 53 -4.45 19.89 -7.41
N SER A 54 -3.60 20.82 -6.95
CA SER A 54 -2.16 20.59 -6.88
C SER A 54 -1.79 19.46 -5.91
N TRP A 55 -2.43 19.40 -4.74
CA TRP A 55 -2.21 18.33 -3.75
C TRP A 55 -2.66 16.95 -4.25
N ILE A 56 -3.76 16.88 -5.00
CA ILE A 56 -4.21 15.64 -5.67
C ILE A 56 -3.12 15.15 -6.63
N LEU A 57 -2.62 16.03 -7.51
CA LEU A 57 -1.58 15.66 -8.48
C LEU A 57 -0.29 15.22 -7.80
N ILE A 58 0.17 15.94 -6.77
CA ILE A 58 1.38 15.56 -6.02
C ILE A 58 1.20 14.19 -5.37
N GLY A 59 0.04 13.90 -4.76
CA GLY A 59 -0.24 12.60 -4.16
C GLY A 59 -0.15 11.45 -5.16
N TRP A 60 -0.77 11.64 -6.34
CA TRP A 60 -0.69 10.67 -7.42
C TRP A 60 0.72 10.52 -7.99
N LEU A 61 1.50 11.60 -8.10
CA LEU A 61 2.90 11.54 -8.54
C LEU A 61 3.78 10.76 -7.56
N VAL A 62 3.61 10.99 -6.25
CA VAL A 62 4.32 10.22 -5.21
C VAL A 62 3.93 8.75 -5.27
N ALA A 63 2.63 8.45 -5.39
CA ALA A 63 2.14 7.08 -5.51
C ALA A 63 2.68 6.39 -6.77
N LEU A 64 2.65 7.08 -7.91
CA LEU A 64 3.15 6.58 -9.19
C LEU A 64 4.66 6.33 -9.13
N ALA A 65 5.45 7.27 -8.57
CA ALA A 65 6.89 7.10 -8.42
C ALA A 65 7.24 5.89 -7.53
N ALA A 66 6.52 5.71 -6.41
CA ALA A 66 6.73 4.57 -5.53
C ALA A 66 6.34 3.24 -6.19
N CYS A 67 5.22 3.20 -6.93
CA CYS A 67 4.81 2.03 -7.70
C CYS A 67 5.79 1.72 -8.84
N LEU A 68 6.29 2.75 -9.54
CA LEU A 68 7.29 2.61 -10.59
C LEU A 68 8.60 2.06 -10.03
N TYR A 69 9.03 2.56 -8.86
CA TYR A 69 10.19 2.03 -8.15
C TYR A 69 10.01 0.55 -7.83
N MET A 70 8.85 0.13 -7.33
CA MET A 70 8.57 -1.29 -7.09
C MET A 70 8.51 -2.12 -8.37
N ALA A 71 7.98 -1.57 -9.47
CA ALA A 71 7.84 -2.27 -10.74
C ALA A 71 9.18 -2.46 -11.46
N CYS A 72 10.08 -1.49 -11.38
CA CYS A 72 11.40 -1.56 -12.02
C CYS A 72 12.42 -2.38 -11.22
N ARG A 73 12.17 -2.63 -9.93
CA ARG A 73 13.07 -3.42 -9.08
C ARG A 73 12.77 -4.91 -9.30
N PRO A 74 13.77 -5.74 -9.63
CA PRO A 74 13.55 -7.17 -9.74
C PRO A 74 13.15 -7.71 -8.36
N PHE A 75 12.05 -8.46 -8.33
CA PHE A 75 11.63 -9.15 -7.13
C PHE A 75 12.55 -10.35 -6.89
N ASP A 76 13.01 -10.54 -5.65
CA ASP A 76 13.88 -11.66 -5.33
C ASP A 76 13.18 -13.01 -5.55
N ARG A 77 13.98 -14.05 -5.73
CA ARG A 77 13.52 -15.43 -5.83
C ARG A 77 12.62 -15.79 -4.63
N PRO A 78 11.65 -16.71 -4.79
CA PRO A 78 10.78 -17.12 -3.69
C PRO A 78 11.59 -17.66 -2.51
N TYR A 79 11.07 -17.51 -1.30
CA TYR A 79 11.76 -17.98 -0.09
C TYR A 79 11.99 -19.50 -0.10
N CYS A 80 11.06 -20.24 -0.71
CA CYS A 80 11.14 -21.70 -0.83
C CYS A 80 11.06 -22.06 -2.31
N ASP A 81 12.17 -22.52 -2.89
CA ASP A 81 12.25 -22.97 -4.28
C ASP A 81 12.35 -24.50 -4.32
N PRO A 82 11.33 -25.23 -4.80
CA PRO A 82 11.34 -26.69 -4.79
C PRO A 82 12.27 -27.31 -5.84
N ARG A 83 12.87 -26.54 -6.77
CA ARG A 83 13.76 -27.02 -7.85
C ARG A 83 13.28 -28.29 -8.58
N GLY A 84 11.96 -28.45 -8.74
CA GLY A 84 11.34 -29.62 -9.39
C GLY A 84 10.93 -30.79 -8.48
N ASN A 85 11.24 -30.76 -7.18
CA ASN A 85 10.85 -31.80 -6.23
C ASN A 85 9.40 -31.63 -5.75
N ALA A 86 8.51 -32.54 -6.12
CA ALA A 86 7.08 -32.47 -5.80
C ALA A 86 6.79 -32.54 -4.27
N THR A 87 7.60 -33.28 -3.52
CA THR A 87 7.49 -33.39 -2.05
C THR A 87 7.82 -32.06 -1.37
N ILE A 88 8.89 -31.40 -1.80
CA ILE A 88 9.31 -30.09 -1.29
C ILE A 88 8.31 -29.01 -1.70
N ALA A 89 7.77 -29.06 -2.91
CA ALA A 89 6.73 -28.13 -3.36
C ALA A 89 5.47 -28.20 -2.48
N ALA A 90 5.08 -29.42 -2.06
CA ALA A 90 3.96 -29.61 -1.13
C ALA A 90 4.26 -29.07 0.28
N LEU A 91 5.51 -29.15 0.73
CA LEU A 91 5.97 -28.59 2.01
C LEU A 91 6.01 -27.06 1.97
N CYS A 92 6.58 -26.45 0.91
CA CYS A 92 6.62 -25.00 0.71
C CYS A 92 5.21 -24.38 0.71
N ARG A 93 4.21 -25.11 0.20
CA ARG A 93 2.81 -24.64 0.17
C ARG A 93 2.20 -24.52 1.57
N ARG A 94 2.71 -25.25 2.57
CA ARG A 94 2.21 -25.25 3.95
C ARG A 94 3.23 -24.58 4.89
N HIS A 95 2.94 -23.34 5.29
CA HIS A 95 3.78 -22.57 6.23
C HIS A 95 4.11 -23.35 7.53
N ASN A 96 3.20 -24.18 8.04
CA ASN A 96 3.42 -24.96 9.27
C ASN A 96 4.43 -26.11 9.10
N LYS A 97 4.68 -26.57 7.86
CA LYS A 97 5.62 -27.65 7.56
C LYS A 97 6.93 -27.14 6.95
N LEU A 98 7.13 -25.82 6.94
CA LEU A 98 8.32 -25.17 6.38
C LEU A 98 9.60 -25.56 7.13
N ALA A 99 9.51 -25.86 8.43
CA ALA A 99 10.62 -26.36 9.24
C ALA A 99 11.17 -27.73 8.78
N GLY A 100 10.39 -28.49 8.01
CA GLY A 100 10.82 -29.77 7.43
C GLY A 100 11.53 -29.65 6.09
N VAL A 101 11.69 -28.43 5.55
CA VAL A 101 12.38 -28.19 4.28
C VAL A 101 13.89 -28.08 4.53
N PRO A 102 14.75 -28.80 3.77
CA PRO A 102 16.19 -28.66 3.89
C PRO A 102 16.64 -27.24 3.57
N LYS A 103 17.61 -26.70 4.32
CA LYS A 103 18.10 -25.32 4.18
C LYS A 103 18.60 -24.97 2.77
N GLU A 104 19.02 -25.94 1.98
CA GLU A 104 19.47 -25.73 0.59
C GLU A 104 18.37 -25.18 -0.33
N TYR A 105 17.10 -25.47 -0.03
CA TYR A 105 15.94 -25.01 -0.79
C TYR A 105 15.34 -23.71 -0.22
N LEU A 106 15.94 -23.18 0.86
CA LEU A 106 15.49 -21.97 1.54
C LEU A 106 16.41 -20.80 1.20
N ASN A 107 15.83 -19.70 0.73
CA ASN A 107 16.57 -18.48 0.46
C ASN A 107 16.27 -17.40 1.51
N GLU A 108 17.11 -17.31 2.55
CA GLU A 108 16.97 -16.31 3.61
C GLU A 108 17.16 -14.87 3.10
N SER A 109 17.91 -14.67 2.01
CA SER A 109 18.15 -13.33 1.45
C SER A 109 16.86 -12.65 0.99
N SER A 110 15.89 -13.42 0.49
CA SER A 110 14.60 -12.91 0.02
C SER A 110 13.81 -12.22 1.14
N ARG A 111 13.92 -12.72 2.38
CA ARG A 111 13.29 -12.11 3.56
C ARG A 111 13.98 -10.80 3.91
N ASN A 112 15.31 -10.78 3.87
CA ASN A 112 16.08 -9.59 4.21
C ASN A 112 15.80 -8.45 3.23
N ASN A 113 15.56 -8.70 1.95
CA ASN A 113 15.29 -7.63 0.98
C ASN A 113 13.83 -7.14 0.98
N ALA A 114 12.91 -7.85 1.66
CA ALA A 114 11.49 -7.52 1.69
C ALA A 114 11.19 -6.11 2.25
N HIS A 115 12.04 -5.59 3.14
CA HIS A 115 11.85 -4.27 3.75
C HIS A 115 11.80 -3.13 2.72
N VAL A 116 12.53 -3.24 1.60
CA VAL A 116 12.53 -2.23 0.53
C VAL A 116 11.14 -2.10 -0.09
N PHE A 117 10.48 -3.23 -0.36
CA PHE A 117 9.12 -3.26 -0.91
C PHE A 117 8.08 -2.81 0.12
N ILE A 118 8.29 -3.14 1.41
CA ILE A 118 7.43 -2.68 2.51
C ILE A 118 7.48 -1.14 2.64
N LEU A 119 8.67 -0.55 2.65
CA LEU A 119 8.84 0.89 2.73
C LEU A 119 8.30 1.61 1.48
N ALA A 120 8.56 1.08 0.29
CA ALA A 120 7.99 1.61 -0.94
C ALA A 120 6.45 1.53 -0.94
N SER A 121 5.87 0.44 -0.41
CA SER A 121 4.42 0.30 -0.22
C SER A 121 3.86 1.37 0.72
N MET A 122 4.56 1.66 1.81
CA MET A 122 4.19 2.71 2.76
C MET A 122 4.21 4.10 2.09
N VAL A 123 5.26 4.42 1.32
CA VAL A 123 5.34 5.68 0.57
C VAL A 123 4.22 5.78 -0.48
N ALA A 124 3.95 4.69 -1.21
CA ALA A 124 2.84 4.64 -2.15
C ALA A 124 1.49 4.91 -1.47
N THR A 125 1.26 4.31 -0.30
CA THR A 125 0.04 4.56 0.48
C THR A 125 -0.05 5.97 1.03
N MET A 126 1.08 6.60 1.35
CA MET A 126 1.13 8.00 1.77
C MET A 126 0.67 8.94 0.65
N GLY A 127 1.21 8.75 -0.56
CA GLY A 127 0.82 9.54 -1.74
C GLY A 127 -0.66 9.37 -2.08
N TYR A 128 -1.15 8.13 -2.03
CA TYR A 128 -2.55 7.83 -2.24
C TYR A 128 -3.45 8.49 -1.17
N VAL A 129 -3.13 8.37 0.13
CA VAL A 129 -3.93 8.97 1.21
C VAL A 129 -3.95 10.50 1.07
N MET A 130 -2.83 11.13 0.71
CA MET A 130 -2.79 12.57 0.46
C MET A 130 -3.74 12.98 -0.67
N ALA A 131 -3.77 12.23 -1.78
CA ALA A 131 -4.70 12.49 -2.88
C ALA A 131 -6.16 12.29 -2.45
N ASP A 132 -6.44 11.22 -1.71
CA ASP A 132 -7.74 10.84 -1.17
C ASP A 132 -8.33 11.94 -0.25
N CYS A 133 -7.51 12.48 0.66
CA CYS A 133 -7.90 13.59 1.55
C CYS A 133 -8.30 14.84 0.75
N ALA A 134 -7.50 15.20 -0.24
CA ALA A 134 -7.74 16.39 -1.05
C ALA A 134 -8.98 16.23 -1.94
N SER A 135 -9.26 15.01 -2.44
CA SER A 135 -10.49 14.71 -3.18
C SER A 135 -11.74 14.72 -2.28
N ASP A 136 -11.68 14.15 -1.08
CA ASP A 136 -12.79 14.19 -0.11
C ASP A 136 -13.17 15.64 0.20
N ALA A 137 -12.16 16.47 0.47
CA ALA A 137 -12.37 17.87 0.74
C ALA A 137 -13.03 18.55 -0.47
N MET A 138 -12.52 18.33 -1.69
CA MET A 138 -13.08 18.88 -2.93
C MET A 138 -14.54 18.47 -3.15
N ALA A 139 -14.90 17.23 -2.82
CA ALA A 139 -16.29 16.78 -2.88
C ALA A 139 -17.20 17.58 -1.94
N VAL A 140 -16.77 17.89 -0.71
CA VAL A 140 -17.52 18.75 0.21
C VAL A 140 -17.75 20.14 -0.40
N GLN A 141 -16.72 20.73 -1.02
CA GLN A 141 -16.85 22.03 -1.70
C GLN A 141 -17.87 21.99 -2.85
N TYR A 142 -17.90 20.91 -3.62
CA TYR A 142 -18.86 20.75 -4.70
C TYR A 142 -20.28 20.49 -4.19
N ALA A 143 -20.45 19.69 -3.13
CA ALA A 143 -21.74 19.45 -2.51
C ALA A 143 -22.38 20.74 -1.97
N GLN A 144 -21.58 21.69 -1.47
CA GLN A 144 -22.08 22.99 -1.04
C GLN A 144 -22.70 23.82 -2.18
N ARG A 145 -22.28 23.59 -3.42
CA ARG A 145 -22.80 24.27 -4.63
C ARG A 145 -24.08 23.62 -5.18
N GLU A 146 -24.48 22.46 -4.66
CA GLU A 146 -25.74 21.83 -5.05
C GLU A 146 -26.96 22.65 -4.58
N PRO A 147 -28.08 22.63 -5.33
CA PRO A 147 -29.34 23.23 -4.89
C PRO A 147 -29.78 22.63 -3.55
N MET A 148 -30.36 23.46 -2.68
CA MET A 148 -30.73 23.05 -1.31
C MET A 148 -31.62 21.79 -1.27
N ALA A 149 -32.51 21.59 -2.25
CA ALA A 149 -33.38 20.43 -2.33
C ALA A 149 -32.64 19.09 -2.59
N THR A 150 -31.40 19.14 -3.08
CA THR A 150 -30.60 17.97 -3.47
C THR A 150 -29.21 17.95 -2.84
N ARG A 151 -28.95 18.86 -1.90
CA ARG A 151 -27.63 19.04 -1.28
C ARG A 151 -27.22 17.77 -0.52
N GLY A 152 -26.02 17.28 -0.82
CA GLY A 152 -25.47 16.06 -0.23
C GLY A 152 -25.55 14.85 -1.15
N ARG A 153 -26.20 14.97 -2.31
CA ARG A 153 -26.25 13.90 -3.32
C ARG A 153 -24.85 13.53 -3.81
N LEU A 154 -23.99 14.52 -4.02
CA LEU A 154 -22.59 14.25 -4.39
C LEU A 154 -21.85 13.49 -3.28
N GLN A 155 -22.13 13.76 -2.01
CA GLN A 155 -21.48 13.08 -0.88
C GLN A 155 -21.93 11.63 -0.76
N THR A 156 -23.21 11.35 -0.99
CA THR A 156 -23.72 9.97 -0.98
C THR A 156 -23.22 9.16 -2.16
N ALA A 157 -23.00 9.79 -3.32
CA ALA A 157 -22.47 9.14 -4.52
C ALA A 157 -21.00 8.68 -4.43
N ILE A 158 -20.22 9.19 -3.46
CA ILE A 158 -18.79 8.87 -3.33
C ILE A 158 -18.56 7.54 -2.61
N TYR A 159 -19.50 7.15 -1.75
CA TYR A 159 -19.39 5.97 -0.89
C TYR A 159 -20.47 4.91 -1.16
N THR A 160 -21.16 5.01 -2.31
CA THR A 160 -22.09 3.98 -2.81
C THR A 160 -21.36 2.96 -3.67
#